data_AF-B4DBW3-F1
#
_entry.id   AF-B4DBW3-F1
#
_cell.length_a   1.000
_cell.length_b   1.000
_cell.length_c   1.000
_cell.angle_alpha   90.00
_cell.angle_beta   90.00
_cell.angle_gamma   90.00
#
_symmetry.space_group_name_H-M   'P 1'
#
loop_
_entity.id
_entity.type
_entity.pdbx_description
1 polymer ?
#
loop_
_entity_poly.entity_id
_entity_poly.type
_entity_poly.pdbx_seq_one_letter_code
_entity_poly.pdbx_strand_id
1 'polypeptide(L)'
;MNVKNHDMPPDEADKQPTDEERQKFTDWIAMLKFLSPKDPGPYVIRRLTKMEYGNTLHDLLGVDPAVARDLPDEVIGEGYLNTLSPLQLEQYLGIANTVLDRALAPKGAAPTEIEKRLFGPAPAPGADQREAARKVARSLARSAYRRPPSDAEVEVLLGVYDLARQNKLAYPEALRLVLKAVLVSPQFLFITPSGEEESGRNIVPLDDYQLASRLSYLLWATMPDAQLSALADSGKLHEPEVLKAQVKRMLTDPRSRALFDGFGAQWLGVGNLDSKAFDTAKFPQMTKEMRAAMYEETRLFFESIVRENRSVIDFISADYTFLNGTLAPIYGLDKTITGPQMRRVHLSDANRGGILGMPGVLATTSFPNRTSPVRRGVWVLEEVLGEHVPPPPPNVPALDKQDKKTVENLTLRQRTELHRTNAVCANCHKILDPIGFGLENFDAIGRWRNQDDTGGAIDAAGELPGGKHFTTPKELKVIIAGRTKELSRNIAEKLLGYALCRPLEGYDEIVLDHMMEKAAADNYRMQTLITEIVTSYPFTHRRLQDHLASTDHAK
;
A
#
# COMPACT_ATOMS: atom_id res chain seq x y z
N MET A 1 -11.83 -11.87 -19.62
CA MET A 1 -12.38 -10.50 -19.46
C MET A 1 -13.18 -10.06 -20.68
N ASN A 2 -12.63 -10.09 -21.89
CA ASN A 2 -13.32 -9.66 -23.13
C ASN A 2 -14.67 -10.35 -23.38
N VAL A 3 -14.82 -11.64 -23.03
CA VAL A 3 -16.11 -12.33 -23.17
C VAL A 3 -17.18 -11.81 -22.20
N LYS A 4 -16.77 -11.46 -20.97
CA LYS A 4 -17.64 -10.90 -19.92
C LYS A 4 -18.08 -9.46 -20.24
N ASN A 5 -17.21 -8.71 -20.91
CA ASN A 5 -17.45 -7.32 -21.30
C ASN A 5 -18.18 -7.19 -22.65
N HIS A 6 -18.58 -8.32 -23.26
CA HIS A 6 -19.18 -8.37 -24.59
C HIS A 6 -18.27 -7.91 -25.74
N ASP A 7 -16.98 -7.70 -25.50
CA ASP A 7 -16.00 -7.32 -26.53
C ASP A 7 -15.62 -8.48 -27.46
N MET A 8 -15.92 -9.73 -27.06
CA MET A 8 -15.69 -10.91 -27.87
C MET A 8 -16.92 -11.83 -27.92
N PRO A 9 -17.39 -12.23 -29.12
CA PRO A 9 -16.89 -11.83 -30.44
C PRO A 9 -17.22 -10.36 -30.76
N PRO A 10 -16.48 -9.69 -31.67
CA PRO A 10 -16.75 -8.32 -32.07
C PRO A 10 -18.20 -8.12 -32.51
N ASP A 11 -18.74 -6.91 -32.34
CA ASP A 11 -20.15 -6.58 -32.65
C ASP A 11 -20.59 -6.97 -34.08
N GLU A 12 -19.62 -7.00 -35.01
CA GLU A 12 -19.82 -7.29 -36.43
C GLU A 12 -19.87 -8.79 -36.75
N ALA A 13 -19.70 -9.66 -35.75
CA ALA A 13 -19.78 -11.10 -35.92
C ALA A 13 -21.21 -11.55 -36.21
N ASP A 14 -21.37 -12.43 -37.21
CA ASP A 14 -22.66 -12.98 -37.67
C ASP A 14 -23.49 -13.66 -36.56
N LYS A 15 -22.83 -14.09 -35.48
CA LYS A 15 -23.46 -14.74 -34.32
C LYS A 15 -22.84 -14.24 -33.03
N GLN A 16 -23.70 -13.73 -32.15
CA GLN A 16 -23.34 -13.38 -30.78
C GLN A 16 -23.76 -14.50 -29.83
N PRO A 17 -22.88 -14.98 -28.93
CA PRO A 17 -23.27 -15.89 -27.87
C PRO A 17 -24.19 -15.18 -26.88
N THR A 18 -25.18 -15.90 -26.39
CA THR A 18 -26.08 -15.48 -25.31
C THR A 18 -25.31 -15.26 -24.00
N ASP A 19 -25.88 -14.50 -23.08
CA ASP A 19 -25.29 -14.28 -21.75
C ASP A 19 -25.06 -15.61 -21.01
N GLU A 20 -25.95 -16.58 -21.19
CA GLU A 20 -25.81 -17.92 -20.62
C GLU A 20 -24.62 -18.69 -21.22
N GLU A 21 -24.41 -18.62 -22.54
CA GLU A 21 -23.26 -19.24 -23.20
C GLU A 21 -21.94 -18.58 -22.80
N ARG A 22 -21.93 -17.25 -22.69
CA ARG A 22 -20.78 -16.47 -22.18
C ARG A 22 -20.44 -16.90 -20.76
N GLN A 23 -21.45 -17.01 -19.90
CA GLN A 23 -21.28 -17.42 -18.51
C GLN A 23 -20.72 -18.85 -18.43
N LYS A 24 -21.29 -19.81 -19.18
CA LYS A 24 -20.78 -21.19 -19.25
C LYS A 24 -19.32 -21.23 -19.69
N PHE A 25 -18.94 -20.44 -20.70
CA PHE A 25 -17.57 -20.36 -21.16
C PHE A 25 -16.63 -19.77 -20.10
N THR A 26 -17.03 -18.69 -19.43
CA THR A 26 -16.21 -18.08 -18.37
C THR A 26 -16.07 -18.99 -17.15
N ASP A 27 -17.13 -19.71 -16.78
CA ASP A 27 -17.11 -20.67 -15.67
C ASP A 27 -16.17 -21.85 -15.99
N TRP A 28 -16.24 -22.36 -17.22
CA TRP A 28 -15.34 -23.42 -17.68
C TRP A 28 -13.87 -22.98 -17.69
N ILE A 29 -13.56 -21.79 -18.24
CA ILE A 29 -12.18 -21.25 -18.21
C ILE A 29 -11.70 -21.07 -16.78
N ALA A 30 -12.56 -20.60 -15.87
CA ALA A 30 -12.20 -20.41 -14.48
C ALA A 30 -11.78 -21.71 -13.78
N MET A 31 -12.17 -22.89 -14.29
CA MET A 31 -11.73 -24.18 -13.76
C MET A 31 -10.30 -24.56 -14.17
N LEU A 32 -9.74 -23.96 -15.24
CA LEU A 32 -8.39 -24.29 -15.71
C LEU A 32 -7.31 -24.02 -14.66
N LYS A 33 -7.53 -23.05 -13.76
CA LYS A 33 -6.58 -22.76 -12.67
C LYS A 33 -6.34 -23.95 -11.75
N PHE A 34 -7.32 -24.84 -11.56
CA PHE A 34 -7.16 -26.04 -10.73
C PHE A 34 -6.25 -27.10 -11.35
N LEU A 35 -5.87 -26.95 -12.63
CA LEU A 35 -4.86 -27.78 -13.28
C LEU A 35 -3.44 -27.31 -12.97
N SER A 36 -3.26 -26.08 -12.48
CA SER A 36 -1.95 -25.56 -12.12
C SER A 36 -1.45 -26.19 -10.82
N PRO A 37 -0.17 -26.59 -10.75
CA PRO A 37 0.41 -27.04 -9.49
C PRO A 37 0.41 -25.90 -8.47
N LYS A 38 0.39 -26.27 -7.20
CA LYS A 38 0.48 -25.31 -6.10
C LYS A 38 1.82 -24.58 -6.17
N ASP A 39 1.78 -23.26 -6.30
CA ASP A 39 2.97 -22.42 -6.46
C ASP A 39 2.84 -21.17 -5.57
N PRO A 40 3.84 -20.86 -4.73
CA PRO A 40 3.82 -19.63 -3.92
C PRO A 40 4.28 -18.39 -4.71
N GLY A 41 4.75 -18.57 -5.95
CA GLY A 41 5.38 -17.57 -6.77
C GLY A 41 6.86 -17.36 -6.43
N PRO A 42 7.56 -16.54 -7.23
CA PRO A 42 8.99 -16.31 -7.10
C PRO A 42 9.33 -15.60 -5.77
N TYR A 43 10.47 -15.96 -5.19
CA TYR A 43 11.06 -15.14 -4.14
C TYR A 43 11.70 -13.88 -4.72
N VAL A 44 11.34 -12.73 -4.18
CA VAL A 44 11.97 -11.45 -4.50
C VAL A 44 12.73 -10.99 -3.26
N ILE A 45 14.06 -10.89 -3.34
CA ILE A 45 14.86 -10.26 -2.27
C ILE A 45 14.50 -8.79 -2.26
N ARG A 46 13.67 -8.40 -1.29
CA ARG A 46 13.08 -7.06 -1.22
C ARG A 46 14.01 -6.07 -0.54
N ARG A 47 14.29 -4.95 -1.21
CA ARG A 47 14.89 -3.77 -0.59
C ARG A 47 13.87 -3.03 0.29
N LEU A 48 14.31 -2.51 1.43
CA LEU A 48 13.48 -1.64 2.26
C LEU A 48 13.16 -0.35 1.48
N THR A 49 11.88 0.04 1.48
CA THR A 49 11.47 1.35 0.96
C THR A 49 12.11 2.49 1.76
N LYS A 50 12.09 3.72 1.23
CA LYS A 50 12.57 4.90 1.97
C LYS A 50 11.91 5.06 3.35
N MET A 51 10.61 4.77 3.43
CA MET A 51 9.82 4.82 4.67
C MET A 51 10.28 3.73 5.65
N GLU A 52 10.36 2.49 5.18
CA GLU A 52 10.77 1.35 6.00
C GLU A 52 12.21 1.46 6.51
N TYR A 53 13.11 1.95 5.67
CA TYR A 53 14.49 2.26 6.05
C TYR A 53 14.54 3.33 7.15
N GLY A 54 13.82 4.44 6.98
CA GLY A 54 13.71 5.50 7.98
C GLY A 54 13.14 5.00 9.32
N ASN A 55 12.04 4.23 9.28
CA ASN A 55 11.43 3.65 10.48
C ASN A 55 12.35 2.63 11.17
N THR A 56 13.06 1.82 10.38
CA THR A 56 14.01 0.84 10.93
C THR A 56 15.18 1.53 11.63
N LEU A 57 15.69 2.62 11.06
CA LEU A 57 16.71 3.46 11.72
C LEU A 57 16.17 4.11 13.00
N HIS A 58 14.90 4.55 13.00
CA HIS A 58 14.24 5.06 14.20
C HIS A 58 14.18 4.01 15.31
N ASP A 59 13.68 2.80 15.02
CA ASP A 59 13.57 1.75 16.04
C ASP A 59 14.94 1.26 16.53
N LEU A 60 15.92 1.17 15.62
CA LEU A 60 17.27 0.71 15.96
C LEU A 60 18.08 1.75 16.75
N LEU A 61 17.97 3.04 16.40
CA LEU A 61 18.89 4.10 16.84
C LEU A 61 18.23 5.33 17.46
N GLY A 62 16.89 5.43 17.45
CA GLY A 62 16.13 6.53 18.05
C GLY A 62 16.16 7.85 17.26
N VAL A 63 16.59 7.82 15.99
CA VAL A 63 16.66 9.01 15.13
C VAL A 63 15.32 9.31 14.45
N ASP A 64 15.10 10.57 14.04
CA ASP A 64 13.92 10.93 13.24
C ASP A 64 13.94 10.17 11.88
N PRO A 65 12.86 9.43 11.53
CA PRO A 65 12.78 8.68 10.27
C PRO A 65 12.89 9.56 9.03
N ALA A 66 12.62 10.88 9.13
CA ALA A 66 12.79 11.83 8.03
C ALA A 66 14.24 11.98 7.55
N VAL A 67 15.22 11.38 8.24
CA VAL A 67 16.60 11.26 7.75
C VAL A 67 16.71 10.53 6.40
N ALA A 68 15.72 9.68 6.07
CA ALA A 68 15.66 8.93 4.82
C ALA A 68 14.89 9.63 3.68
N ARG A 69 14.38 10.85 3.90
CA ARG A 69 13.44 11.52 2.98
C ARG A 69 13.98 11.79 1.57
N ASP A 70 15.30 11.90 1.44
CA ASP A 70 15.98 12.25 0.19
C ASP A 70 16.31 11.00 -0.66
N LEU A 71 16.00 9.80 -0.16
CA LEU A 71 16.04 8.59 -0.98
C LEU A 71 14.91 8.64 -2.03
N PRO A 72 15.16 8.11 -3.24
CA PRO A 72 14.14 8.07 -4.28
C PRO A 72 12.95 7.23 -3.84
N ASP A 73 11.77 7.62 -4.29
CA ASP A 73 10.57 6.80 -4.19
C ASP A 73 10.71 5.51 -5.01
N GLU A 74 10.10 4.43 -4.53
CA GLU A 74 9.98 3.20 -5.29
C GLU A 74 8.95 3.38 -6.42
N VAL A 75 9.15 2.69 -7.54
CA VAL A 75 8.16 2.64 -8.62
C VAL A 75 7.02 1.72 -8.18
N ILE A 76 5.81 2.29 -8.08
CA ILE A 76 4.61 1.57 -7.66
C ILE A 76 4.13 0.68 -8.83
N GLY A 77 3.73 -0.56 -8.53
CA GLY A 77 2.97 -1.42 -9.45
C GLY A 77 3.78 -2.41 -10.31
N GLU A 78 5.10 -2.24 -10.46
CA GLU A 78 5.95 -3.15 -11.27
C GLU A 78 6.83 -4.09 -10.44
N GLY A 79 6.56 -4.20 -9.13
CA GLY A 79 7.46 -4.88 -8.20
C GLY A 79 8.65 -4.00 -7.80
N TYR A 80 9.27 -4.34 -6.68
CA TYR A 80 10.34 -3.53 -6.09
C TYR A 80 11.61 -3.59 -6.96
N LEU A 81 12.24 -2.44 -7.20
CA LEU A 81 13.55 -2.39 -7.85
C LEU A 81 14.61 -2.88 -6.86
N ASN A 82 15.15 -4.07 -7.10
CA ASN A 82 16.18 -4.67 -6.23
C ASN A 82 17.61 -4.34 -6.68
N THR A 83 17.79 -3.28 -7.46
CA THR A 83 19.09 -2.80 -7.92
C THR A 83 19.52 -1.57 -7.12
N LEU A 84 20.82 -1.45 -6.87
CA LEU A 84 21.44 -0.28 -6.23
C LEU A 84 22.43 0.36 -7.19
N SER A 85 22.15 1.60 -7.60
CA SER A 85 23.11 2.42 -8.32
C SER A 85 24.22 2.92 -7.39
N PRO A 86 25.42 3.27 -7.92
CA PRO A 86 26.48 3.89 -7.13
C PRO A 86 26.00 5.15 -6.38
N LEU A 87 25.16 5.97 -7.02
CA LEU A 87 24.58 7.17 -6.40
C LEU A 87 23.71 6.82 -5.18
N GLN A 88 22.88 5.78 -5.26
CA GLN A 88 22.07 5.34 -4.12
C GLN A 88 22.95 4.83 -2.97
N LEU A 89 24.04 4.12 -3.27
CA LEU A 89 24.97 3.67 -2.23
C LEU A 89 25.64 4.85 -1.51
N GLU A 90 26.02 5.90 -2.24
CA GLU A 90 26.52 7.15 -1.65
C GLU A 90 25.48 7.82 -0.75
N GLN A 91 24.20 7.83 -1.16
CA GLN A 91 23.11 8.35 -0.33
C GLN A 91 22.96 7.56 0.98
N TYR A 92 22.95 6.22 0.93
CA TYR A 92 22.89 5.38 2.13
C TYR A 92 24.09 5.63 3.06
N LEU A 93 25.30 5.78 2.51
CA LEU A 93 26.50 6.14 3.29
C LEU A 93 26.38 7.52 3.95
N GLY A 94 25.83 8.51 3.23
CA GLY A 94 25.56 9.85 3.75
C GLY A 94 24.54 9.84 4.88
N ILE A 95 23.45 9.07 4.72
CA ILE A 95 22.45 8.88 5.77
C ILE A 95 23.08 8.17 6.97
N ALA A 96 23.83 7.09 6.77
CA ALA A 96 24.50 6.38 7.85
C ALA A 96 25.43 7.31 8.66
N ASN A 97 26.21 8.18 8.01
CA ASN A 97 27.01 9.20 8.72
C ASN A 97 26.12 10.11 9.58
N THR A 98 25.09 10.69 8.96
CA THR A 98 24.17 11.63 9.63
C THR A 98 23.50 10.99 10.85
N VAL A 99 23.05 9.75 10.70
CA VAL A 99 22.40 8.98 11.76
C VAL A 99 23.36 8.71 12.91
N LEU A 100 24.59 8.29 12.60
CA LEU A 100 25.60 8.04 13.62
C LEU A 100 26.03 9.31 14.34
N ASP A 101 26.11 10.45 13.65
CA ASP A 101 26.39 11.75 14.26
C ASP A 101 25.29 12.21 15.23
N ARG A 102 24.03 11.83 14.94
CA ARG A 102 22.88 12.15 15.82
C ARG A 102 22.75 11.18 16.99
N ALA A 103 23.04 9.90 16.77
CA ALA A 103 22.82 8.85 17.78
C ALA A 103 23.99 8.71 18.76
N LEU A 104 25.24 8.81 18.30
CA LEU A 104 26.42 8.54 19.12
C LEU A 104 27.02 9.83 19.67
N ALA A 105 27.74 9.71 20.80
CA ALA A 105 28.42 10.86 21.38
C ALA A 105 29.55 11.37 20.46
N PRO A 106 29.77 12.69 20.38
CA PRO A 106 30.97 13.24 19.77
C PRO A 106 32.24 12.72 20.46
N LYS A 107 33.36 12.72 19.74
CA LYS A 107 34.65 12.28 20.28
C LYS A 107 35.00 13.04 21.57
N GLY A 108 35.28 12.29 22.63
CA GLY A 108 35.66 12.83 23.95
C GLY A 108 34.48 13.25 24.84
N ALA A 109 33.24 13.15 24.36
CA ALA A 109 32.05 13.33 25.18
C ALA A 109 31.64 12.01 25.87
N ALA A 110 30.75 12.12 26.87
CA ALA A 110 30.19 10.94 27.52
C ALA A 110 29.25 10.17 26.56
N PRO A 111 29.29 8.82 26.55
CA PRO A 111 28.42 8.02 25.68
C PRO A 111 26.94 8.32 25.88
N THR A 112 26.17 8.35 24.79
CA THR A 112 24.72 8.48 24.84
C THR A 112 24.07 7.19 25.39
N GLU A 113 22.80 7.25 25.81
CA GLU A 113 22.09 6.04 26.26
C GLU A 113 21.97 4.98 25.17
N ILE A 114 21.79 5.41 23.91
CA ILE A 114 21.78 4.51 22.77
C ILE A 114 23.16 3.88 22.54
N GLU A 115 24.24 4.64 22.67
CA GLU A 115 25.60 4.11 22.55
C GLU A 115 25.90 3.06 23.64
N LYS A 116 25.50 3.32 24.89
CA LYS A 116 25.63 2.35 25.99
C LYS A 116 24.82 1.08 25.71
N ARG A 117 23.60 1.22 25.18
CA ARG A 117 22.74 0.07 24.79
C ARG A 117 23.37 -0.77 23.69
N LEU A 118 23.98 -0.13 22.70
CA LEU A 118 24.51 -0.79 21.51
C LEU A 118 25.89 -1.40 21.72
N PHE A 119 26.79 -0.69 22.40
CA PHE A 119 28.19 -1.10 22.56
C PHE A 119 28.48 -1.74 23.92
N GLY A 120 27.61 -1.53 24.91
CA GLY A 120 27.85 -2.00 26.27
C GLY A 120 29.03 -1.29 26.95
N PRO A 121 29.51 -1.81 28.09
CA PRO A 121 30.68 -1.27 28.75
C PRO A 121 31.95 -1.56 27.94
N ALA A 122 32.90 -0.63 27.98
CA ALA A 122 34.22 -0.85 27.40
C ALA A 122 34.92 -2.06 28.06
N PRO A 123 35.66 -2.87 27.29
CA PRO A 123 36.41 -3.99 27.85
C PRO A 123 37.43 -3.51 28.89
N ALA A 124 37.61 -4.30 29.95
CA ALA A 124 38.57 -4.01 31.00
C ALA A 124 40.01 -3.89 30.43
N PRO A 125 40.89 -3.09 31.05
CA PRO A 125 42.30 -3.03 30.64
C PRO A 125 42.93 -4.42 30.57
N GLY A 126 43.57 -4.74 29.45
CA GLY A 126 44.20 -6.05 29.20
C GLY A 126 43.27 -7.16 28.68
N ALA A 127 41.96 -6.92 28.60
CA ALA A 127 41.04 -7.84 27.95
C ALA A 127 41.20 -7.85 26.42
N ASP A 128 40.80 -8.95 25.78
CA ASP A 128 40.78 -9.06 24.32
C ASP A 128 39.69 -8.13 23.74
N GLN A 129 40.13 -6.99 23.23
CA GLN A 129 39.25 -6.00 22.63
C GLN A 129 38.59 -6.50 21.34
N ARG A 130 39.25 -7.38 20.57
CA ARG A 130 38.69 -7.90 19.33
C ARG A 130 37.56 -8.89 19.64
N GLU A 131 37.72 -9.72 20.67
CA GLU A 131 36.66 -10.60 21.14
C GLU A 131 35.48 -9.83 21.74
N ALA A 132 35.72 -8.75 22.49
CA ALA A 132 34.67 -7.86 22.93
C ALA A 132 33.92 -7.23 21.74
N ALA A 133 34.66 -6.75 20.73
CA ALA A 133 34.08 -6.20 19.50
C ALA A 133 33.28 -7.25 18.71
N ARG A 134 33.69 -8.53 18.73
CA ARG A 134 32.94 -9.64 18.09
C ARG A 134 31.55 -9.78 18.69
N LYS A 135 31.43 -9.71 20.02
CA LYS A 135 30.14 -9.78 20.72
C LYS A 135 29.24 -8.60 20.37
N VAL A 136 29.81 -7.39 20.33
CA VAL A 136 29.10 -6.18 19.90
C VAL A 136 28.64 -6.31 18.44
N ALA A 137 29.54 -6.63 17.52
CA ALA A 137 29.22 -6.79 16.10
C ALA A 137 28.11 -7.82 15.86
N ARG A 138 28.16 -8.96 16.55
CA ARG A 138 27.11 -9.99 16.47
C ARG A 138 25.77 -9.47 16.98
N SER A 139 25.74 -8.73 18.10
CA SER A 139 24.51 -8.15 18.65
C SER A 139 23.92 -7.07 17.72
N LEU A 140 24.76 -6.17 17.19
CA LEU A 140 24.35 -5.14 16.24
C LEU A 140 23.76 -5.77 14.98
N ALA A 141 24.46 -6.74 14.40
CA ALA A 141 24.01 -7.45 13.21
C ALA A 141 22.74 -8.26 13.47
N ARG A 142 22.58 -8.91 14.64
CA ARG A 142 21.34 -9.64 15.00
C ARG A 142 20.10 -8.76 14.92
N SER A 143 20.19 -7.54 15.47
CA SER A 143 19.09 -6.57 15.46
C SER A 143 18.91 -5.96 14.07
N ALA A 144 19.99 -5.47 13.46
CA ALA A 144 19.93 -4.78 12.18
C ALA A 144 19.53 -5.72 11.03
N TYR A 145 20.07 -6.92 10.96
CA TYR A 145 19.76 -7.88 9.91
C TYR A 145 18.48 -8.66 10.20
N ARG A 146 17.88 -8.47 11.38
CA ARG A 146 16.63 -9.10 11.85
C ARG A 146 16.68 -10.62 11.99
N ARG A 147 17.88 -11.19 11.91
CA ARG A 147 18.19 -12.62 12.08
C ARG A 147 19.58 -12.78 12.71
N PRO A 148 19.91 -13.94 13.29
CA PRO A 148 21.27 -14.24 13.69
C PRO A 148 22.24 -14.07 12.50
N PRO A 149 23.35 -13.34 12.66
CA PRO A 149 24.36 -13.24 11.62
C PRO A 149 25.21 -14.53 11.58
N SER A 150 25.68 -14.90 10.39
CA SER A 150 26.65 -15.98 10.23
C SER A 150 28.02 -15.55 10.76
N ASP A 151 28.91 -16.52 11.01
CA ASP A 151 30.27 -16.22 11.45
C ASP A 151 31.05 -15.44 10.37
N ALA A 152 30.82 -15.75 9.09
CA ALA A 152 31.41 -15.01 7.98
C ALA A 152 30.96 -13.54 7.96
N GLU A 153 29.68 -13.27 8.22
CA GLU A 153 29.17 -11.90 8.31
C GLU A 153 29.78 -11.13 9.48
N VAL A 154 29.97 -11.79 10.63
CA VAL A 154 30.64 -11.19 11.78
C VAL A 154 32.12 -10.94 11.50
N GLU A 155 32.83 -11.84 10.82
CA GLU A 155 34.24 -11.62 10.47
C GLU A 155 34.43 -10.48 9.46
N VAL A 156 33.50 -10.27 8.51
CA VAL A 156 33.51 -9.09 7.64
C VAL A 156 33.43 -7.79 8.46
N LEU A 157 32.55 -7.75 9.46
CA LEU A 157 32.44 -6.60 10.37
C LEU A 157 33.70 -6.43 11.23
N LEU A 158 34.31 -7.52 11.69
CA LEU A 158 35.58 -7.45 12.42
C LEU A 158 36.75 -7.00 11.55
N GLY A 159 36.73 -7.27 10.24
CA GLY A 159 37.69 -6.68 9.30
C GLY A 159 37.64 -5.14 9.29
N VAL A 160 36.43 -4.57 9.36
CA VAL A 160 36.24 -3.10 9.49
C VAL A 160 36.77 -2.60 10.83
N TYR A 161 36.50 -3.33 11.92
CA TYR A 161 37.07 -3.02 13.23
C TYR A 161 38.60 -3.05 13.21
N ASP A 162 39.21 -4.11 12.67
CA ASP A 162 40.66 -4.28 12.59
C ASP A 162 41.31 -3.16 11.77
N LEU A 163 40.70 -2.79 10.63
CA LEU A 163 41.12 -1.64 9.82
C LEU A 163 41.06 -0.33 10.62
N ALA A 164 40.01 -0.11 11.41
CA ALA A 164 39.88 1.07 12.26
C ALA A 164 41.00 1.13 13.32
N ARG A 165 41.30 -0.01 13.96
CA ARG A 165 42.39 -0.12 14.94
C ARG A 165 43.76 0.12 14.31
N GLN A 166 44.01 -0.42 13.11
CA GLN A 166 45.25 -0.18 12.35
C GLN A 166 45.43 1.31 12.02
N ASN A 167 44.33 2.03 11.78
CA ASN A 167 44.30 3.48 11.59
C ASN A 167 44.30 4.29 12.89
N LYS A 168 44.65 3.66 14.03
CA LYS A 168 44.81 4.29 15.35
C LYS A 168 43.54 4.95 15.91
N LEU A 169 42.35 4.53 15.46
CA LEU A 169 41.11 4.93 16.10
C LEU A 169 40.99 4.26 17.47
N ALA A 170 40.35 4.93 18.44
CA ALA A 170 40.06 4.34 19.74
C ALA A 170 38.89 3.33 19.65
N TYR A 171 38.64 2.58 20.73
CA TYR A 171 37.74 1.43 20.71
C TYR A 171 36.29 1.82 20.33
N PRO A 172 35.68 2.87 20.93
CA PRO A 172 34.35 3.33 20.53
C PRO A 172 34.29 3.80 19.06
N GLU A 173 35.34 4.48 18.57
CA GLU A 173 35.40 4.96 17.18
C GLU A 173 35.52 3.79 16.19
N ALA A 174 36.21 2.72 16.57
CA ALA A 174 36.25 1.49 15.76
C ALA A 174 34.87 0.81 15.71
N LEU A 175 34.15 0.72 16.84
CA LEU A 175 32.78 0.21 16.87
C LEU A 175 31.80 1.09 16.08
N ARG A 176 32.00 2.41 16.07
CA ARG A 176 31.24 3.33 15.22
C ARG A 176 31.39 2.98 13.74
N LEU A 177 32.59 2.62 13.27
CA LEU A 177 32.79 2.17 11.89
C LEU A 177 32.15 0.81 11.61
N VAL A 178 32.17 -0.11 12.58
CA VAL A 178 31.43 -1.38 12.49
C VAL A 178 29.93 -1.13 12.32
N LEU A 179 29.33 -0.26 13.16
CA LEU A 179 27.93 0.09 13.04
C LEU A 179 27.62 0.76 11.70
N LYS A 180 28.51 1.64 11.21
CA LYS A 180 28.38 2.21 9.86
C LYS A 180 28.33 1.13 8.79
N ALA A 181 29.20 0.12 8.86
CA ALA A 181 29.22 -1.00 7.92
C ALA A 181 27.93 -1.83 7.99
N VAL A 182 27.37 -2.03 9.20
CA VAL A 182 26.06 -2.67 9.38
C VAL A 182 24.95 -1.88 8.66
N LEU A 183 24.90 -0.55 8.81
CA LEU A 183 23.82 0.30 8.26
C LEU A 183 23.83 0.46 6.73
N VAL A 184 24.88 0.01 6.05
CA VAL A 184 24.98 0.01 4.58
C VAL A 184 25.16 -1.39 4.00
N SER A 185 25.09 -2.42 4.85
CA SER A 185 25.18 -3.81 4.44
C SER A 185 23.94 -4.21 3.63
N PRO A 186 24.06 -5.06 2.59
CA PRO A 186 22.92 -5.67 1.93
C PRO A 186 21.97 -6.38 2.91
N GLN A 187 22.50 -6.95 3.99
CA GLN A 187 21.70 -7.62 5.03
C GLN A 187 20.82 -6.65 5.84
N PHE A 188 21.19 -5.36 5.85
CA PHE A 188 20.38 -4.29 6.46
C PHE A 188 19.43 -3.65 5.46
N LEU A 189 19.87 -3.45 4.21
CA LEU A 189 19.08 -2.79 3.17
C LEU A 189 18.00 -3.70 2.56
N PHE A 190 18.15 -5.02 2.68
CA PHE A 190 17.23 -6.01 2.14
C PHE A 190 16.72 -6.97 3.22
N ILE A 191 15.57 -7.60 2.96
CA ILE A 191 15.07 -8.73 3.75
C ILE A 191 15.64 -10.02 3.16
N THR A 192 16.64 -10.58 3.83
CA THR A 192 17.40 -11.74 3.35
C THR A 192 17.07 -13.01 4.15
N PRO A 193 17.19 -14.20 3.53
CA PRO A 193 17.10 -15.47 4.25
C PRO A 193 18.19 -15.61 5.31
N SER A 194 17.94 -16.44 6.33
CA SER A 194 18.89 -16.71 7.42
C SER A 194 19.86 -17.85 7.16
N GLY A 195 19.55 -18.75 6.24
CA GLY A 195 20.38 -19.89 5.86
C GLY A 195 20.58 -20.00 4.35
N GLU A 196 21.52 -20.87 4.00
CA GLU A 196 21.71 -21.32 2.62
C GLU A 196 20.53 -22.21 2.18
N GLU A 197 20.26 -22.21 0.88
CA GLU A 197 19.09 -22.91 0.33
C GLU A 197 19.31 -24.43 0.30
N GLU A 198 18.31 -25.21 0.70
CA GLU A 198 18.38 -26.67 0.62
C GLU A 198 18.44 -27.11 -0.84
N SER A 199 19.59 -27.69 -1.24
CA SER A 199 19.79 -28.26 -2.57
C SER A 199 18.71 -29.28 -2.92
N GLY A 200 18.07 -29.12 -4.09
CA GLY A 200 17.15 -30.11 -4.68
C GLY A 200 15.65 -29.84 -4.46
N ARG A 201 15.26 -28.73 -3.84
CA ARG A 201 13.85 -28.28 -3.76
C ARG A 201 13.63 -27.00 -4.55
N ASN A 202 12.61 -26.97 -5.41
CA ASN A 202 12.24 -25.76 -6.15
C ASN A 202 11.34 -24.82 -5.34
N ILE A 203 10.66 -25.32 -4.31
CA ILE A 203 9.81 -24.54 -3.41
C ILE A 203 10.21 -24.88 -1.97
N VAL A 204 10.42 -23.86 -1.15
CA VAL A 204 10.81 -23.99 0.26
C VAL A 204 9.93 -23.10 1.14
N PRO A 205 9.67 -23.48 2.40
CA PRO A 205 9.09 -22.56 3.37
C PRO A 205 10.04 -21.38 3.63
N LEU A 206 9.49 -20.24 4.02
CA LEU A 206 10.29 -19.15 4.58
C LEU A 206 10.75 -19.52 5.97
N ASP A 207 11.97 -19.14 6.35
CA ASP A 207 12.38 -19.29 7.75
C ASP A 207 11.61 -18.34 8.69
N ASP A 208 11.61 -18.61 9.99
CA ASP A 208 10.85 -17.80 10.93
C ASP A 208 11.32 -16.34 11.01
N TYR A 209 12.58 -16.03 10.69
CA TYR A 209 13.07 -14.65 10.66
C TYR A 209 12.55 -13.89 9.43
N GLN A 210 12.42 -14.58 8.29
CA GLN A 210 11.76 -14.07 7.11
C GLN A 210 10.26 -13.86 7.37
N LEU A 211 9.58 -14.80 8.04
CA LEU A 211 8.18 -14.63 8.43
C LEU A 211 7.99 -13.43 9.37
N ALA A 212 8.84 -13.30 10.40
CA ALA A 212 8.83 -12.17 11.31
C ALA A 212 9.04 -10.84 10.57
N SER A 213 10.04 -10.77 9.69
CA SER A 213 10.33 -9.58 8.90
C SER A 213 9.17 -9.26 7.96
N ARG A 214 8.67 -10.24 7.19
CA ARG A 214 7.56 -10.04 6.27
C ARG A 214 6.30 -9.55 6.98
N LEU A 215 5.97 -10.11 8.14
CA LEU A 215 4.83 -9.68 8.94
C LEU A 215 5.00 -8.26 9.51
N SER A 216 6.18 -7.95 10.07
CA SER A 216 6.48 -6.62 10.64
C SER A 216 6.54 -5.52 9.59
N TYR A 217 7.11 -5.77 8.42
CA TYR A 217 7.11 -4.79 7.34
C TYR A 217 5.74 -4.61 6.69
N LEU A 218 4.94 -5.68 6.58
CA LEU A 218 3.55 -5.58 6.13
C LEU A 218 2.70 -4.69 7.06
N LEU A 219 2.75 -4.94 8.37
CA LEU A 219 1.82 -4.31 9.32
C LEU A 219 2.36 -3.02 9.95
N TRP A 220 3.68 -2.91 10.14
CA TRP A 220 4.33 -1.82 10.88
C TRP A 220 5.39 -1.06 10.06
N ALA A 221 5.70 -1.49 8.84
CA ALA A 221 6.74 -0.91 7.99
C ALA A 221 8.07 -0.66 8.73
N THR A 222 8.46 -1.58 9.60
CA THR A 222 9.70 -1.54 10.39
C THR A 222 10.07 -2.95 10.86
N MET A 223 11.22 -3.08 11.52
CA MET A 223 11.73 -4.35 12.03
C MET A 223 10.81 -5.05 13.05
N PRO A 224 10.92 -6.39 13.21
CA PRO A 224 10.22 -7.13 14.25
C PRO A 224 10.54 -6.58 15.65
N ASP A 225 9.54 -6.51 16.52
CA ASP A 225 9.79 -6.21 17.93
C ASP A 225 10.41 -7.41 18.66
N ALA A 226 10.74 -7.22 19.94
CA ALA A 226 11.37 -8.26 20.75
C ALA A 226 10.51 -9.53 20.87
N GLN A 227 9.19 -9.40 20.98
CA GLN A 227 8.28 -10.54 21.05
C GLN A 227 8.28 -11.33 19.74
N LEU A 228 8.14 -10.66 18.60
CA LEU A 228 8.12 -11.31 17.30
C LEU A 228 9.49 -11.94 16.96
N SER A 229 10.59 -11.26 17.33
CA SER A 229 11.95 -11.79 17.20
C SER A 229 12.18 -13.04 18.05
N ALA A 230 11.69 -13.09 19.29
CA ALA A 230 11.82 -14.27 20.16
C ALA A 230 10.99 -15.47 19.67
N LEU A 231 9.83 -15.22 19.06
CA LEU A 231 9.05 -16.27 18.39
C LEU A 231 9.81 -16.82 17.18
N ALA A 232 10.52 -15.96 16.45
CA ALA A 232 11.40 -16.41 15.37
C ALA A 232 12.60 -17.22 15.87
N ASP A 233 13.25 -16.77 16.94
CA ASP A 233 14.36 -17.50 17.58
C ASP A 233 13.95 -18.91 18.05
N SER A 234 12.68 -19.08 18.42
CA SER A 234 12.14 -20.37 18.89
C SER A 234 11.47 -21.22 17.80
N GLY A 235 11.48 -20.78 16.54
CA GLY A 235 10.91 -21.53 15.41
C GLY A 235 9.38 -21.69 15.45
N LYS A 236 8.66 -20.77 16.11
CA LYS A 236 7.22 -20.92 16.39
C LYS A 236 6.31 -20.17 15.44
N LEU A 237 6.83 -19.35 14.52
CA LEU A 237 5.99 -18.53 13.63
C LEU A 237 5.35 -19.35 12.50
N HIS A 238 5.81 -20.57 12.28
CA HIS A 238 5.15 -21.56 11.43
C HIS A 238 3.86 -22.13 12.04
N GLU A 239 3.67 -22.02 13.35
CA GLU A 239 2.44 -22.46 14.00
C GLU A 239 1.29 -21.49 13.65
N PRO A 240 0.22 -21.94 12.96
CA PRO A 240 -0.81 -21.03 12.47
C PRO A 240 -1.45 -20.18 13.56
N GLU A 241 -1.68 -20.74 14.74
CA GLU A 241 -2.30 -20.01 15.87
C GLU A 241 -1.35 -18.96 16.46
N VAL A 242 -0.04 -19.19 16.47
CA VAL A 242 0.96 -18.19 16.88
C VAL A 242 0.97 -17.03 15.88
N LEU A 243 0.98 -17.33 14.59
CA LEU A 243 0.99 -16.30 13.55
C LEU A 243 -0.28 -15.44 13.58
N LYS A 244 -1.45 -16.08 13.71
CA LYS A 244 -2.76 -15.40 13.90
C LYS A 244 -2.76 -14.49 15.13
N ALA A 245 -2.24 -14.97 16.25
CA ALA A 245 -2.14 -14.18 17.47
C ALA A 245 -1.25 -12.94 17.29
N GLN A 246 -0.14 -13.07 16.55
CA GLN A 246 0.72 -11.93 16.23
C GLN A 246 0.03 -10.91 15.31
N VAL A 247 -0.70 -11.34 14.28
CA VAL A 247 -1.52 -10.41 13.46
C VAL A 247 -2.44 -9.57 14.32
N LYS A 248 -3.25 -10.22 15.17
CA LYS A 248 -4.21 -9.53 16.03
C LYS A 248 -3.51 -8.52 16.94
N ARG A 249 -2.44 -8.95 17.62
CA ARG A 249 -1.63 -8.07 18.49
C ARG A 249 -1.11 -6.86 17.71
N MET A 250 -0.50 -7.10 16.56
CA MET A 250 0.16 -6.07 15.77
C MET A 250 -0.82 -5.06 15.18
N LEU A 251 -2.02 -5.48 14.78
CA LEU A 251 -3.07 -4.56 14.32
C LEU A 251 -3.58 -3.64 15.43
N THR A 252 -3.57 -4.08 16.69
CA THR A 252 -3.94 -3.22 17.84
C THR A 252 -2.85 -2.24 18.28
N ASP A 253 -1.60 -2.41 17.83
CA ASP A 253 -0.49 -1.51 18.15
C ASP A 253 -0.57 -0.21 17.31
N PRO A 254 -0.25 0.99 17.84
CA PRO A 254 -0.24 2.23 17.08
C PRO A 254 0.62 2.21 15.80
N ARG A 255 1.65 1.38 15.74
CA ARG A 255 2.47 1.18 14.55
C ARG A 255 1.69 0.61 13.37
N SER A 256 0.51 0.00 13.59
CA SER A 256 -0.35 -0.50 12.49
C SER A 256 -0.87 0.60 11.56
N ARG A 257 -0.72 1.87 11.95
CA ARG A 257 -0.83 3.02 11.05
C ARG A 257 -0.05 2.84 9.75
N ALA A 258 1.11 2.19 9.81
CA ALA A 258 1.95 1.95 8.65
C ALA A 258 1.24 1.17 7.54
N LEU A 259 0.27 0.31 7.87
CA LEU A 259 -0.54 -0.38 6.86
C LEU A 259 -1.38 0.60 6.03
N PHE A 260 -1.88 1.69 6.63
CA PHE A 260 -2.52 2.75 5.86
C PHE A 260 -1.49 3.50 5.02
N ASP A 261 -0.41 3.99 5.64
CA ASP A 261 0.56 4.84 4.93
C ASP A 261 1.23 4.09 3.76
N GLY A 262 1.42 2.77 3.90
CA GLY A 262 1.95 1.89 2.85
C GLY A 262 0.89 1.42 1.84
N PHE A 263 -0.21 0.81 2.28
CA PHE A 263 -1.22 0.22 1.39
C PHE A 263 -2.43 1.13 1.20
N GLY A 264 -3.09 1.54 2.29
CA GLY A 264 -4.37 2.26 2.23
C GLY A 264 -4.31 3.58 1.46
N ALA A 265 -3.22 4.35 1.63
CA ALA A 265 -3.01 5.61 0.94
C ALA A 265 -2.79 5.44 -0.57
N GLN A 266 -2.15 4.34 -0.98
CA GLN A 266 -1.96 3.98 -2.39
C GLN A 266 -3.27 3.50 -3.00
N TRP A 267 -3.95 2.55 -2.34
CA TRP A 267 -5.24 2.02 -2.77
C TRP A 267 -6.28 3.14 -3.00
N LEU A 268 -6.40 4.07 -2.05
CA LEU A 268 -7.36 5.17 -2.16
C LEU A 268 -6.84 6.34 -3.00
N GLY A 269 -5.59 6.28 -3.47
CA GLY A 269 -4.96 7.32 -4.29
C GLY A 269 -4.75 8.65 -3.57
N VAL A 270 -4.64 8.65 -2.25
CA VAL A 270 -4.51 9.87 -1.41
C VAL A 270 -3.07 10.22 -1.03
N GLY A 271 -2.09 9.37 -1.39
CA GLY A 271 -0.67 9.59 -1.06
C GLY A 271 -0.08 10.92 -1.55
N ASN A 272 -0.53 11.41 -2.73
CA ASN A 272 -0.04 12.66 -3.33
C ASN A 272 -0.96 13.86 -3.04
N LEU A 273 -1.84 13.75 -2.04
CA LEU A 273 -2.80 14.82 -1.77
C LEU A 273 -2.05 16.10 -1.37
N ASP A 274 -1.04 16.00 -0.52
CA ASP A 274 -0.26 17.12 0.02
C ASP A 274 0.35 18.05 -1.06
N SER A 275 0.84 17.48 -2.16
CA SER A 275 1.48 18.16 -3.29
C SER A 275 0.53 18.47 -4.45
N LYS A 276 -0.73 18.01 -4.40
CA LYS A 276 -1.70 18.25 -5.47
C LYS A 276 -2.07 19.73 -5.57
N ALA A 277 -1.98 20.28 -6.78
CA ALA A 277 -2.38 21.65 -7.08
C ALA A 277 -3.90 21.78 -7.21
N PHE A 278 -4.43 22.92 -6.75
CA PHE A 278 -5.83 23.31 -6.86
C PHE A 278 -5.90 24.77 -7.33
N ASP A 279 -6.95 25.11 -8.07
CA ASP A 279 -7.26 26.49 -8.41
C ASP A 279 -7.63 27.24 -7.12
N THR A 280 -6.76 28.16 -6.69
CA THR A 280 -6.91 28.89 -5.43
C THR A 280 -8.02 29.93 -5.46
N ALA A 281 -8.40 30.43 -6.64
CA ALA A 281 -9.53 31.33 -6.78
C ALA A 281 -10.85 30.56 -6.58
N LYS A 282 -10.92 29.32 -7.07
CA LYS A 282 -12.11 28.48 -6.94
C LYS A 282 -12.20 27.72 -5.62
N PHE A 283 -11.06 27.27 -5.11
CA PHE A 283 -10.95 26.44 -3.90
C PHE A 283 -9.98 27.05 -2.86
N PRO A 284 -10.26 28.27 -2.35
CA PRO A 284 -9.36 28.93 -1.40
C PRO A 284 -9.18 28.16 -0.08
N GLN A 285 -10.11 27.25 0.25
CA GLN A 285 -10.05 26.39 1.43
C GLN A 285 -9.04 25.24 1.30
N MET A 286 -8.55 24.93 0.09
CA MET A 286 -7.54 23.89 -0.11
C MET A 286 -6.15 24.40 0.28
N THR A 287 -5.98 24.68 1.57
CA THR A 287 -4.69 24.97 2.19
C THR A 287 -3.93 23.68 2.45
N LYS A 288 -2.66 23.79 2.88
CA LYS A 288 -1.87 22.62 3.29
C LYS A 288 -2.53 21.88 4.47
N GLU A 289 -3.11 22.64 5.40
CA GLU A 289 -3.78 22.12 6.59
C GLU A 289 -5.07 21.37 6.24
N MET A 290 -5.83 21.87 5.27
CA MET A 290 -7.02 21.17 4.75
C MET A 290 -6.64 19.83 4.11
N ARG A 291 -5.60 19.83 3.27
CA ARG A 291 -5.09 18.59 2.64
C ARG A 291 -4.58 17.58 3.65
N ALA A 292 -3.88 18.05 4.69
CA ALA A 292 -3.45 17.21 5.80
C ALA A 292 -4.65 16.63 6.58
N ALA A 293 -5.69 17.43 6.82
CA ALA A 293 -6.91 16.96 7.48
C ALA A 293 -7.67 15.91 6.65
N MET A 294 -7.74 16.07 5.33
CA MET A 294 -8.32 15.07 4.42
C MET A 294 -7.54 13.74 4.40
N TYR A 295 -6.20 13.80 4.40
CA TYR A 295 -5.37 12.60 4.50
C TYR A 295 -5.61 11.89 5.84
N GLU A 296 -5.63 12.65 6.93
CA GLU A 296 -5.83 12.15 8.28
C GLU A 296 -7.24 11.57 8.49
N GLU A 297 -8.28 12.15 7.88
CA GLU A 297 -9.63 11.58 7.82
C GLU A 297 -9.60 10.19 7.20
N THR A 298 -8.98 10.09 6.02
CA THR A 298 -8.89 8.85 5.25
C THR A 298 -8.17 7.77 6.06
N ARG A 299 -7.06 8.14 6.72
CA ARG A 299 -6.27 7.27 7.59
C ARG A 299 -7.09 6.74 8.76
N LEU A 300 -7.70 7.62 9.54
CA LEU A 300 -8.47 7.25 10.72
C LEU A 300 -9.70 6.40 10.35
N PHE A 301 -10.34 6.71 9.21
CA PHE A 301 -11.43 5.91 8.68
C PHE A 301 -10.99 4.48 8.35
N PHE A 302 -9.91 4.32 7.57
CA PHE A 302 -9.33 3.02 7.24
C PHE A 302 -8.91 2.24 8.50
N GLU A 303 -8.16 2.87 9.40
CA GLU A 303 -7.71 2.27 10.64
C GLU A 303 -8.89 1.79 11.49
N SER A 304 -9.97 2.56 11.53
CA SER A 304 -11.13 2.15 12.29
C SER A 304 -11.77 0.87 11.77
N ILE A 305 -11.86 0.70 10.46
CA ILE A 305 -12.43 -0.50 9.84
C ILE A 305 -11.51 -1.70 10.10
N VAL A 306 -10.20 -1.52 9.97
CA VAL A 306 -9.21 -2.60 10.20
C VAL A 306 -9.11 -3.00 11.67
N ARG A 307 -8.92 -2.02 12.57
CA ARG A 307 -8.64 -2.28 14.00
C ARG A 307 -9.87 -2.74 14.76
N GLU A 308 -11.05 -2.24 14.42
CA GLU A 308 -12.32 -2.69 15.00
C GLU A 308 -12.86 -3.95 14.31
N ASN A 309 -12.10 -4.52 13.36
CA ASN A 309 -12.46 -5.71 12.61
C ASN A 309 -13.84 -5.63 11.95
N ARG A 310 -14.12 -4.48 11.32
CA ARG A 310 -15.39 -4.23 10.62
C ARG A 310 -15.40 -4.92 9.26
N SER A 311 -16.58 -5.00 8.65
CA SER A 311 -16.73 -5.57 7.32
C SER A 311 -16.10 -4.65 6.28
N VAL A 312 -15.54 -5.21 5.21
CA VAL A 312 -15.00 -4.43 4.09
C VAL A 312 -16.09 -3.56 3.45
N ILE A 313 -17.35 -3.98 3.54
CA ILE A 313 -18.51 -3.22 3.05
C ILE A 313 -18.60 -1.84 3.70
N ASP A 314 -18.13 -1.69 4.94
CA ASP A 314 -18.13 -0.41 5.66
C ASP A 314 -17.28 0.65 4.98
N PHE A 315 -16.31 0.29 4.12
CA PHE A 315 -15.62 1.27 3.29
C PHE A 315 -16.58 2.04 2.39
N ILE A 316 -17.74 1.46 2.01
CA ILE A 316 -18.76 2.11 1.18
C ILE A 316 -19.94 2.58 2.04
N SER A 317 -20.42 1.74 2.95
CA SER A 317 -21.71 1.95 3.62
C SER A 317 -21.63 2.69 4.94
N ALA A 318 -20.44 2.94 5.50
CA ALA A 318 -20.33 3.58 6.81
C ALA A 318 -21.07 4.92 6.87
N ASP A 319 -21.70 5.18 8.00
CA ASP A 319 -22.46 6.37 8.35
C ASP A 319 -21.67 7.30 9.28
N TYR A 320 -20.35 7.18 9.29
CA TYR A 320 -19.46 8.04 10.06
C TYR A 320 -18.21 8.41 9.27
N THR A 321 -17.53 9.45 9.73
CA THR A 321 -16.18 9.82 9.29
C THR A 321 -15.38 10.42 10.47
N PHE A 322 -14.18 10.92 10.21
CA PHE A 322 -13.34 11.61 11.18
C PHE A 322 -13.12 13.07 10.79
N LEU A 323 -13.57 13.99 11.65
CA LEU A 323 -13.53 15.43 11.38
C LEU A 323 -12.81 16.19 12.49
N ASN A 324 -12.13 17.26 12.10
CA ASN A 324 -11.73 18.36 12.97
C ASN A 324 -12.35 19.67 12.44
N GLY A 325 -12.09 20.79 13.12
CA GLY A 325 -12.58 22.10 12.71
C GLY A 325 -12.10 22.56 11.34
N THR A 326 -10.95 22.07 10.86
CA THR A 326 -10.44 22.38 9.52
C THR A 326 -11.29 21.74 8.43
N LEU A 327 -11.66 20.47 8.59
CA LEU A 327 -12.38 19.70 7.57
C LEU A 327 -13.91 19.85 7.65
N ALA A 328 -14.43 20.19 8.83
CA ALA A 328 -15.86 20.34 9.08
C ALA A 328 -16.63 21.22 8.07
N PRO A 329 -16.08 22.35 7.55
CA PRO A 329 -16.75 23.16 6.53
C PRO A 329 -17.06 22.40 5.23
N ILE A 330 -16.22 21.43 4.82
CA ILE A 330 -16.48 20.63 3.61
C ILE A 330 -17.74 19.77 3.75
N TYR A 331 -18.03 19.37 4.99
CA TYR A 331 -19.21 18.60 5.37
C TYR A 331 -20.42 19.46 5.77
N GLY A 332 -20.26 20.78 5.88
CA GLY A 332 -21.30 21.67 6.42
C GLY A 332 -21.54 21.51 7.93
N LEU A 333 -20.52 21.07 8.68
CA LEU A 333 -20.57 20.79 10.12
C LEU A 333 -19.68 21.72 10.94
N ASP A 334 -19.25 22.85 10.37
CA ASP A 334 -18.36 23.85 11.00
C ASP A 334 -18.94 24.48 12.27
N LYS A 335 -20.27 24.47 12.42
CA LYS A 335 -20.96 24.95 13.62
C LYS A 335 -20.88 23.98 14.80
N THR A 336 -20.70 22.68 14.55
CA THR A 336 -20.76 21.63 15.58
C THR A 336 -19.39 21.02 15.86
N ILE A 337 -18.51 20.96 14.86
CA ILE A 337 -17.18 20.38 14.96
C ILE A 337 -16.12 21.48 14.86
N THR A 338 -15.42 21.73 15.97
CA THR A 338 -14.41 22.78 16.09
C THR A 338 -13.11 22.26 16.72
N GLY A 339 -12.03 23.03 16.59
CA GLY A 339 -10.72 22.71 17.16
C GLY A 339 -9.90 21.74 16.31
N PRO A 340 -8.61 21.53 16.65
CA PRO A 340 -7.66 20.82 15.80
C PRO A 340 -7.80 19.30 15.84
N GLN A 341 -8.43 18.76 16.89
CA GLN A 341 -8.51 17.31 17.13
C GLN A 341 -9.52 16.63 16.23
N MET A 342 -9.07 15.59 15.51
CA MET A 342 -9.92 14.69 14.76
C MET A 342 -10.77 13.85 15.71
N ARG A 343 -12.05 13.69 15.37
CA ARG A 343 -12.98 12.84 16.14
C ARG A 343 -13.91 12.10 15.21
N ARG A 344 -14.33 10.90 15.62
CA ARG A 344 -15.39 10.16 14.92
C ARG A 344 -16.70 10.96 15.01
N VAL A 345 -17.34 11.17 13.87
CA VAL A 345 -18.60 11.92 13.73
C VAL A 345 -19.58 11.06 12.95
N HIS A 346 -20.76 10.82 13.52
CA HIS A 346 -21.89 10.21 12.80
C HIS A 346 -22.47 11.21 11.80
N LEU A 347 -22.81 10.73 10.61
CA LEU A 347 -23.27 11.50 9.47
C LEU A 347 -24.74 11.16 9.21
N SER A 348 -25.64 12.11 9.47
CA SER A 348 -27.07 11.93 9.26
C SER A 348 -27.51 12.03 7.79
N ASP A 349 -26.69 12.66 6.95
CA ASP A 349 -26.91 12.70 5.50
C ASP A 349 -26.44 11.37 4.88
N ALA A 350 -27.39 10.56 4.43
CA ALA A 350 -27.11 9.26 3.84
C ALA A 350 -26.35 9.32 2.50
N ASN A 351 -26.22 10.51 1.87
CA ASN A 351 -25.32 10.69 0.73
C ASN A 351 -23.84 10.73 1.16
N ARG A 352 -23.56 11.05 2.42
CA ARG A 352 -22.21 11.11 3.01
C ARG A 352 -21.82 9.79 3.67
N GLY A 353 -20.55 9.68 4.04
CA GLY A 353 -19.95 8.49 4.66
C GLY A 353 -19.40 7.51 3.63
N GLY A 354 -18.45 6.68 4.06
CA GLY A 354 -17.68 5.82 3.15
C GLY A 354 -16.75 6.60 2.21
N ILE A 355 -15.93 5.86 1.45
CA ILE A 355 -14.89 6.41 0.58
C ILE A 355 -15.44 7.11 -0.67
N LEU A 356 -16.67 6.78 -1.11
CA LEU A 356 -17.29 7.39 -2.30
C LEU A 356 -17.62 8.87 -2.10
N GLY A 357 -17.97 9.26 -0.87
CA GLY A 357 -18.31 10.64 -0.50
C GLY A 357 -17.17 11.39 0.21
N MET A 358 -15.98 10.77 0.29
CA MET A 358 -14.86 11.26 1.10
C MET A 358 -14.07 12.35 0.36
N PRO A 359 -13.86 13.53 0.97
CA PRO A 359 -13.16 14.65 0.34
C PRO A 359 -11.78 14.33 -0.22
N GLY A 360 -10.95 13.56 0.49
CA GLY A 360 -9.61 13.17 0.01
C GLY A 360 -9.66 12.41 -1.33
N VAL A 361 -10.54 11.42 -1.43
CA VAL A 361 -10.78 10.62 -2.65
C VAL A 361 -11.40 11.46 -3.76
N LEU A 362 -12.41 12.27 -3.43
CA LEU A 362 -13.08 13.14 -4.42
C LEU A 362 -12.12 14.18 -4.99
N ALA A 363 -11.18 14.67 -4.17
CA ALA A 363 -10.13 15.58 -4.58
C ALA A 363 -9.11 14.91 -5.51
N THR A 364 -8.66 13.69 -5.21
CA THR A 364 -7.66 12.98 -6.02
C THR A 364 -8.21 12.53 -7.36
N THR A 365 -9.50 12.18 -7.41
CA THR A 365 -10.25 11.80 -8.61
C THR A 365 -10.78 12.99 -9.43
N SER A 366 -10.46 14.24 -9.05
CA SER A 366 -10.85 15.45 -9.78
C SER A 366 -9.65 16.19 -10.41
N PHE A 367 -9.93 17.14 -11.31
CA PHE A 367 -8.94 18.10 -11.81
C PHE A 367 -8.76 19.26 -10.83
N PRO A 368 -7.63 20.02 -10.91
CA PRO A 368 -7.37 21.15 -10.01
C PRO A 368 -8.49 22.21 -9.94
N ASN A 369 -9.28 22.36 -11.01
CA ASN A 369 -10.29 23.40 -11.18
C ASN A 369 -11.72 22.86 -11.37
N ARG A 370 -11.94 21.54 -11.48
CA ARG A 370 -13.27 20.95 -11.74
C ARG A 370 -13.35 19.46 -11.42
N THR A 371 -14.58 18.95 -11.31
CA THR A 371 -14.86 17.53 -11.20
C THR A 371 -14.53 16.76 -12.49
N SER A 372 -14.47 15.43 -12.39
CA SER A 372 -14.35 14.53 -13.54
C SER A 372 -15.18 13.26 -13.31
N PRO A 373 -16.40 13.18 -13.87
CA PRO A 373 -17.23 11.97 -13.81
C PRO A 373 -16.48 10.73 -14.30
N VAL A 374 -15.77 10.87 -15.42
CA VAL A 374 -14.96 9.78 -16.01
C VAL A 374 -13.93 9.25 -15.01
N ARG A 375 -13.08 10.11 -14.41
CA ARG A 375 -12.05 9.66 -13.46
C ARG A 375 -12.65 9.05 -12.19
N ARG A 376 -13.77 9.57 -11.71
CA ARG A 376 -14.50 9.01 -10.55
C ARG A 376 -15.08 7.64 -10.87
N GLY A 377 -15.72 7.49 -12.03
CA GLY A 377 -16.26 6.22 -12.50
C GLY A 377 -15.19 5.16 -12.67
N VAL A 378 -14.08 5.51 -13.34
CA VAL A 378 -12.92 4.62 -13.50
C VAL A 378 -12.35 4.21 -12.13
N TRP A 379 -12.16 5.16 -11.21
CA TRP A 379 -11.66 4.86 -9.87
C TRP A 379 -12.58 3.90 -9.11
N VAL A 380 -13.91 4.07 -9.17
CA VAL A 380 -14.84 3.13 -8.53
C VAL A 380 -14.76 1.74 -9.19
N LEU A 381 -14.65 1.66 -10.51
CA LEU A 381 -14.54 0.37 -11.20
C LEU A 381 -13.23 -0.35 -10.86
N GLU A 382 -12.09 0.33 -10.98
CA GLU A 382 -10.76 -0.29 -10.80
C GLU A 382 -10.37 -0.43 -9.31
N GLU A 383 -10.50 0.65 -8.53
CA GLU A 383 -10.03 0.66 -7.14
C GLU A 383 -11.04 0.09 -6.15
N VAL A 384 -12.34 0.15 -6.44
CA VAL A 384 -13.37 -0.39 -5.54
C VAL A 384 -13.86 -1.77 -5.98
N LEU A 385 -14.14 -1.97 -7.28
CA LEU A 385 -14.80 -3.18 -7.77
C LEU A 385 -13.89 -4.19 -8.48
N GLY A 386 -12.64 -3.83 -8.78
CA GLY A 386 -11.68 -4.69 -9.47
C GLY A 386 -12.02 -4.95 -10.94
N GLU A 387 -12.82 -4.07 -11.55
CA GLU A 387 -13.12 -4.11 -12.98
C GLU A 387 -12.09 -3.28 -13.74
N HIS A 388 -11.38 -3.89 -14.68
CA HIS A 388 -10.41 -3.16 -15.49
C HIS A 388 -11.09 -2.32 -16.58
N VAL A 389 -10.67 -1.07 -16.70
CA VAL A 389 -11.11 -0.14 -17.75
C VAL A 389 -9.95 0.03 -18.75
N PRO A 390 -10.16 -0.26 -20.04
CA PRO A 390 -9.09 -0.10 -21.02
C PRO A 390 -8.68 1.37 -21.15
N PRO A 391 -7.40 1.65 -21.48
CA PRO A 391 -6.95 3.02 -21.69
C PRO A 391 -7.73 3.68 -22.85
N PRO A 392 -7.93 5.01 -22.80
CA PRO A 392 -8.66 5.71 -23.86
C PRO A 392 -7.90 5.59 -25.19
N PRO A 393 -8.60 5.53 -26.34
CA PRO A 393 -7.95 5.50 -27.65
C PRO A 393 -7.00 6.69 -27.85
N PRO A 394 -5.87 6.50 -28.56
CA PRO A 394 -4.99 7.60 -28.89
C PRO A 394 -5.74 8.66 -29.72
N ASN A 395 -5.46 9.94 -29.46
CA ASN A 395 -6.03 11.12 -30.14
C ASN A 395 -7.45 11.55 -29.78
N VAL A 396 -8.07 11.00 -28.72
CA VAL A 396 -9.34 11.55 -28.20
C VAL A 396 -9.09 12.89 -27.50
N PRO A 397 -9.68 14.02 -27.96
CA PRO A 397 -9.48 15.32 -27.33
C PRO A 397 -10.09 15.37 -25.93
N ALA A 398 -9.36 15.92 -24.96
CA ALA A 398 -9.91 16.16 -23.63
C ALA A 398 -11.08 17.16 -23.67
N LEU A 399 -12.01 17.06 -22.69
CA LEU A 399 -13.23 17.88 -22.65
C LEU A 399 -12.98 19.39 -22.66
N ASP A 400 -11.84 19.85 -22.15
CA ASP A 400 -11.40 21.26 -22.15
C ASP A 400 -11.02 21.77 -23.54
N LYS A 401 -10.75 20.86 -24.49
CA LYS A 401 -10.47 21.17 -25.90
C LYS A 401 -11.73 21.16 -26.78
N GLN A 402 -12.91 20.90 -26.22
CA GLN A 402 -14.18 21.05 -26.94
C GLN A 402 -14.37 22.51 -27.38
N ASP A 403 -15.05 22.72 -28.51
CA ASP A 403 -15.36 24.06 -29.01
C ASP A 403 -16.18 24.83 -27.98
N LYS A 404 -15.61 25.94 -27.49
CA LYS A 404 -16.19 26.72 -26.39
C LYS A 404 -17.57 27.28 -26.71
N LYS A 405 -17.85 27.64 -27.97
CA LYS A 405 -19.14 28.16 -28.39
C LYS A 405 -20.23 27.07 -28.37
N THR A 406 -19.84 25.85 -28.69
CA THR A 406 -20.74 24.69 -28.72
C THR A 406 -21.12 24.23 -27.31
N VAL A 407 -20.22 24.40 -26.33
CA VAL A 407 -20.39 23.86 -24.97
C VAL A 407 -20.64 24.90 -23.89
N GLU A 408 -20.76 26.18 -24.24
CA GLU A 408 -20.81 27.32 -23.30
C GLU A 408 -21.92 27.18 -22.23
N ASN A 409 -23.08 26.64 -22.63
CA ASN A 409 -24.25 26.48 -21.76
C ASN A 409 -24.55 25.00 -21.43
N LEU A 410 -23.64 24.09 -21.78
CA LEU A 410 -23.83 22.68 -21.49
C LEU A 410 -23.29 22.33 -20.12
N THR A 411 -24.08 21.59 -19.34
CA THR A 411 -23.62 21.04 -18.07
C THR A 411 -22.47 20.08 -18.29
N LEU A 412 -21.69 19.78 -17.24
CA LEU A 412 -20.60 18.82 -17.38
C LEU A 412 -21.08 17.43 -17.87
N ARG A 413 -22.28 17.02 -17.46
CA ARG A 413 -22.94 15.81 -17.94
C ARG A 413 -23.21 15.89 -19.44
N GLN A 414 -23.89 16.93 -19.90
CA GLN A 414 -24.21 17.13 -21.32
C GLN A 414 -22.94 17.19 -22.19
N ARG A 415 -21.86 17.81 -21.70
CA ARG A 415 -20.57 17.83 -22.37
C ARG A 415 -19.93 16.45 -22.51
N THR A 416 -20.07 15.63 -21.47
CA THR A 416 -19.56 14.25 -21.44
C THR A 416 -20.39 13.35 -22.36
N GLU A 417 -21.71 13.50 -22.34
CA GLU A 417 -22.62 12.79 -23.25
C GLU A 417 -22.37 13.15 -24.72
N LEU A 418 -22.14 14.43 -25.02
CA LEU A 418 -21.73 14.88 -26.36
C LEU A 418 -20.40 14.24 -26.81
N HIS A 419 -19.45 14.09 -25.89
CA HIS A 419 -18.16 13.46 -26.16
C HIS A 419 -18.28 11.96 -26.48
N ARG A 420 -19.31 11.29 -25.95
CA ARG A 420 -19.57 9.86 -26.11
C ARG A 420 -20.39 9.50 -27.36
N THR A 421 -20.59 10.43 -28.29
CA THR A 421 -21.36 10.17 -29.52
C THR A 421 -20.70 9.15 -30.46
N ASN A 422 -19.42 8.80 -30.24
CA ASN A 422 -18.74 7.71 -30.93
C ASN A 422 -19.07 6.33 -30.32
N ALA A 423 -19.49 5.39 -31.17
CA ALA A 423 -19.86 4.02 -30.77
C ALA A 423 -18.76 3.28 -29.99
N VAL A 424 -17.48 3.47 -30.35
CA VAL A 424 -16.34 2.82 -29.67
C VAL A 424 -16.18 3.32 -28.23
N CYS A 425 -16.48 4.60 -27.97
CA CYS A 425 -16.41 5.17 -26.63
C CYS A 425 -17.64 4.77 -25.79
N ALA A 426 -18.79 4.54 -26.43
CA ALA A 426 -20.05 4.29 -25.74
C ALA A 426 -20.04 3.02 -24.90
N ASN A 427 -19.32 1.96 -25.29
CA ASN A 427 -19.38 0.67 -24.59
C ASN A 427 -18.83 0.74 -23.15
N CYS A 428 -17.62 1.25 -22.95
CA CYS A 428 -17.09 1.45 -21.58
C CYS A 428 -17.83 2.56 -20.83
N HIS A 429 -18.18 3.63 -21.54
CA HIS A 429 -18.84 4.78 -20.93
C HIS A 429 -20.30 4.55 -20.51
N LYS A 430 -20.94 3.46 -20.96
CA LYS A 430 -22.25 3.01 -20.42
C LYS A 430 -22.19 2.65 -18.93
N ILE A 431 -21.00 2.32 -18.41
CA ILE A 431 -20.82 1.88 -17.02
C ILE A 431 -20.15 2.97 -16.18
N LEU A 432 -19.01 3.50 -16.65
CA LEU A 432 -18.22 4.44 -15.85
C LEU A 432 -18.89 5.82 -15.71
N ASP A 433 -19.56 6.34 -16.76
CA ASP A 433 -20.15 7.68 -16.71
C ASP A 433 -21.32 7.75 -15.71
N PRO A 434 -22.29 6.81 -15.71
CA PRO A 434 -23.35 6.81 -14.69
C PRO A 434 -22.79 6.86 -13.27
N ILE A 435 -21.80 6.02 -12.94
CA ILE A 435 -21.17 6.02 -11.61
C ILE A 435 -20.56 7.39 -11.30
N GLY A 436 -19.85 7.98 -12.27
CA GLY A 436 -19.29 9.32 -12.15
C GLY A 436 -20.35 10.40 -11.92
N PHE A 437 -21.44 10.39 -12.70
CA PHE A 437 -22.56 11.33 -12.58
C PHE A 437 -23.26 11.21 -11.23
N GLY A 438 -23.40 9.99 -10.71
CA GLY A 438 -23.95 9.73 -9.37
C GLY A 438 -23.18 10.39 -8.23
N LEU A 439 -21.97 10.87 -8.48
CA LEU A 439 -21.12 11.57 -7.51
C LEU A 439 -21.01 13.08 -7.81
N GLU A 440 -21.66 13.61 -8.84
CA GLU A 440 -21.48 15.01 -9.25
C GLU A 440 -22.10 16.03 -8.29
N ASN A 441 -22.96 15.60 -7.36
CA ASN A 441 -23.38 16.43 -6.22
C ASN A 441 -22.21 16.79 -5.30
N PHE A 442 -21.07 16.11 -5.40
CA PHE A 442 -19.83 16.51 -4.76
C PHE A 442 -18.95 17.29 -5.73
N ASP A 443 -18.56 18.51 -5.36
CA ASP A 443 -17.60 19.30 -6.14
C ASP A 443 -16.19 18.69 -6.09
N ALA A 444 -15.21 19.37 -6.70
CA ALA A 444 -13.85 18.84 -6.84
C ALA A 444 -13.12 18.64 -5.50
N ILE A 445 -13.62 19.18 -4.38
CA ILE A 445 -13.01 19.03 -3.05
C ILE A 445 -13.97 18.35 -2.07
N GLY A 446 -15.08 17.81 -2.56
CA GLY A 446 -16.06 17.07 -1.77
C GLY A 446 -17.12 17.92 -1.07
N ARG A 447 -17.31 19.19 -1.43
CA ARG A 447 -18.45 20.00 -0.95
C ARG A 447 -19.72 19.58 -1.68
N TRP A 448 -20.86 19.63 -0.98
CA TRP A 448 -22.16 19.39 -1.62
C TRP A 448 -22.57 20.55 -2.52
N ARG A 449 -23.15 20.25 -3.68
CA ARG A 449 -23.73 21.21 -4.63
C ARG A 449 -24.97 20.65 -5.32
N ASN A 450 -25.91 21.54 -5.64
CA ASN A 450 -27.12 21.22 -6.41
C ASN A 450 -27.06 21.76 -7.85
N GLN A 451 -26.09 22.63 -8.13
CA GLN A 451 -25.85 23.21 -9.45
C GLN A 451 -24.39 23.03 -9.84
N ASP A 452 -24.11 22.95 -11.14
CA ASP A 452 -22.75 22.93 -11.65
C ASP A 452 -22.19 24.34 -11.87
N ASP A 453 -20.98 24.44 -12.44
CA ASP A 453 -20.30 25.71 -12.67
C ASP A 453 -21.01 26.61 -13.70
N THR A 454 -21.95 26.06 -14.49
CA THR A 454 -22.77 26.82 -15.44
C THR A 454 -24.08 27.33 -14.81
N GLY A 455 -24.37 26.92 -13.57
CA GLY A 455 -25.65 27.17 -12.88
C GLY A 455 -26.74 26.15 -13.20
N GLY A 456 -26.48 25.18 -14.10
CA GLY A 456 -27.41 24.10 -14.41
C GLY A 456 -27.57 23.13 -13.23
N ALA A 457 -28.76 22.56 -13.05
CA ALA A 457 -29.02 21.59 -12.00
C ALA A 457 -28.19 20.31 -12.19
N ILE A 458 -27.70 19.75 -11.08
CA ILE A 458 -27.00 18.45 -11.10
C ILE A 458 -28.03 17.34 -11.29
N ASP A 459 -27.84 16.56 -12.35
CA ASP A 459 -28.53 15.28 -12.57
C ASP A 459 -27.59 14.12 -12.23
N ALA A 460 -27.79 13.55 -11.03
CA ALA A 460 -27.04 12.41 -10.53
C ALA A 460 -27.65 11.06 -10.92
N ALA A 461 -28.71 11.04 -11.73
CA ALA A 461 -29.35 9.79 -12.11
C ALA A 461 -28.51 8.97 -13.09
N GLY A 462 -28.52 7.65 -12.90
CA GLY A 462 -27.77 6.72 -13.72
C GLY A 462 -28.38 5.33 -13.74
N GLU A 463 -27.97 4.55 -14.74
CA GLU A 463 -28.35 3.15 -14.92
C GLU A 463 -27.08 2.33 -15.10
N LEU A 464 -26.97 1.22 -14.36
CA LEU A 464 -25.91 0.24 -14.48
C LEU A 464 -26.42 -1.03 -15.14
N PRO A 465 -25.54 -1.87 -15.72
CA PRO A 465 -25.92 -3.17 -16.28
C PRO A 465 -26.80 -3.99 -15.34
N GLY A 466 -27.77 -4.70 -15.90
CA GLY A 466 -28.78 -5.45 -15.15
C GLY A 466 -29.96 -4.62 -14.64
N GLY A 467 -30.19 -3.42 -15.20
CA GLY A 467 -31.36 -2.59 -14.92
C GLY A 467 -31.36 -1.93 -13.53
N LYS A 468 -30.16 -1.75 -12.95
CA LYS A 468 -30.03 -1.09 -11.64
C LYS A 468 -30.00 0.42 -11.84
N HIS A 469 -31.05 1.10 -11.40
CA HIS A 469 -31.19 2.56 -11.49
C HIS A 469 -30.93 3.23 -10.14
N PHE A 470 -30.38 4.45 -10.19
CA PHE A 470 -30.26 5.34 -9.04
C PHE A 470 -30.48 6.79 -9.47
N THR A 471 -30.85 7.63 -8.53
CA THR A 471 -31.09 9.08 -8.69
C THR A 471 -30.27 9.93 -7.74
N THR A 472 -29.62 9.31 -6.75
CA THR A 472 -28.86 9.99 -5.70
C THR A 472 -27.55 9.28 -5.39
N PRO A 473 -26.53 9.98 -4.84
CA PRO A 473 -25.31 9.34 -4.34
C PRO A 473 -25.59 8.23 -3.32
N LYS A 474 -26.60 8.41 -2.44
CA LYS A 474 -27.04 7.38 -1.50
C LYS A 474 -27.44 6.07 -2.20
N GLU A 475 -28.27 6.16 -3.23
CA GLU A 475 -28.73 4.97 -3.96
C GLU A 475 -27.58 4.29 -4.71
N LEU A 476 -26.68 5.07 -5.32
CA LEU A 476 -25.44 4.53 -5.90
C LEU A 476 -24.60 3.80 -4.85
N LYS A 477 -24.39 4.39 -3.66
CA LYS A 477 -23.67 3.73 -2.56
C LYS A 477 -24.28 2.38 -2.20
N VAL A 478 -25.61 2.27 -2.13
CA VAL A 478 -26.30 1.01 -1.84
C VAL A 478 -26.04 -0.03 -2.93
N ILE A 479 -26.07 0.38 -4.20
CA ILE A 479 -25.79 -0.52 -5.32
C ILE A 479 -24.35 -1.05 -5.26
N ILE A 480 -23.37 -0.17 -5.02
CA ILE A 480 -21.95 -0.54 -4.92
C ILE A 480 -21.70 -1.42 -3.68
N ALA A 481 -22.26 -1.08 -2.52
CA ALA A 481 -22.14 -1.88 -1.30
C ALA A 481 -22.74 -3.30 -1.46
N GLY A 482 -23.79 -3.44 -2.29
CA GLY A 482 -24.39 -4.73 -2.64
C GLY A 482 -23.49 -5.64 -3.50
N ARG A 483 -22.37 -5.13 -4.03
CA ARG A 483 -21.35 -5.89 -4.78
C ARG A 483 -20.24 -6.40 -3.86
N THR A 484 -20.66 -6.98 -2.73
CA THR A 484 -19.78 -7.35 -1.62
C THR A 484 -18.64 -8.29 -2.04
N LYS A 485 -18.92 -9.25 -2.93
CA LYS A 485 -17.92 -10.22 -3.38
C LYS A 485 -16.82 -9.55 -4.19
N GLU A 486 -17.19 -8.74 -5.18
CA GLU A 486 -16.24 -8.02 -6.04
C GLU A 486 -15.40 -7.03 -5.23
N LEU A 487 -16.04 -6.27 -4.34
CA LEU A 487 -15.36 -5.33 -3.46
C LEU A 487 -14.35 -6.03 -2.54
N SER A 488 -14.76 -7.13 -1.90
CA SER A 488 -13.90 -7.86 -0.97
C SER A 488 -12.75 -8.54 -1.71
N ARG A 489 -13.01 -9.09 -2.90
CA ARG A 489 -12.00 -9.74 -3.73
C ARG A 489 -10.95 -8.76 -4.23
N ASN A 490 -11.36 -7.60 -4.74
CA ASN A 490 -10.44 -6.58 -5.23
C ASN A 490 -9.50 -6.07 -4.11
N ILE A 491 -10.05 -5.84 -2.92
CA ILE A 491 -9.23 -5.43 -1.76
C ILE A 491 -8.29 -6.57 -1.34
N ALA A 492 -8.74 -7.82 -1.35
CA ALA A 492 -7.89 -8.97 -1.07
C ALA A 492 -6.77 -9.14 -2.10
N GLU A 493 -7.05 -8.97 -3.40
CA GLU A 493 -6.08 -8.99 -4.49
C GLU A 493 -5.00 -7.93 -4.31
N LYS A 494 -5.40 -6.65 -4.14
CA LYS A 494 -4.48 -5.54 -3.94
C LYS A 494 -3.64 -5.71 -2.68
N LEU A 495 -4.26 -6.15 -1.58
CA LEU A 495 -3.56 -6.35 -0.31
C LEU A 495 -2.62 -7.56 -0.36
N LEU A 496 -2.99 -8.64 -1.04
CA LEU A 496 -2.12 -9.80 -1.25
C LEU A 496 -0.92 -9.41 -2.12
N GLY A 497 -1.13 -8.71 -3.22
CA GLY A 497 -0.04 -8.19 -4.06
C GLY A 497 0.91 -7.28 -3.27
N TYR A 498 0.37 -6.40 -2.43
CA TYR A 498 1.15 -5.57 -1.51
C TYR A 498 1.95 -6.42 -0.51
N ALA A 499 1.31 -7.40 0.14
CA ALA A 499 1.94 -8.27 1.14
C ALA A 499 3.04 -9.18 0.56
N LEU A 500 2.86 -9.63 -0.68
CA LEU A 500 3.83 -10.47 -1.40
C LEU A 500 4.88 -9.64 -2.14
N CYS A 501 4.65 -8.34 -2.30
CA CYS A 501 5.55 -7.41 -2.97
C CYS A 501 5.80 -7.76 -4.45
N ARG A 502 4.79 -8.34 -5.11
CA ARG A 502 4.79 -8.70 -6.54
C ARG A 502 3.37 -8.66 -7.13
N PRO A 503 3.23 -8.53 -8.46
CA PRO A 503 1.96 -8.81 -9.13
C PRO A 503 1.47 -10.24 -8.84
N LEU A 504 0.15 -10.40 -8.83
CA LEU A 504 -0.46 -11.72 -8.71
C LEU A 504 -0.48 -12.42 -10.07
N GLU A 505 -0.31 -13.73 -10.04
CA GLU A 505 -0.35 -14.60 -11.23
C GLU A 505 -1.47 -15.64 -11.09
N GLY A 506 -1.70 -16.44 -12.14
CA GLY A 506 -2.85 -17.36 -12.18
C GLY A 506 -2.91 -18.39 -11.04
N TYR A 507 -1.79 -18.76 -10.42
CA TYR A 507 -1.77 -19.66 -9.27
C TYR A 507 -2.22 -18.99 -7.96
N ASP A 508 -2.17 -17.65 -7.86
CA ASP A 508 -2.66 -16.92 -6.69
C ASP A 508 -4.21 -16.89 -6.64
N GLU A 509 -4.87 -17.08 -7.79
CA GLU A 509 -6.34 -17.11 -7.89
C GLU A 509 -6.98 -18.20 -7.01
N ILE A 510 -6.33 -19.36 -6.85
CA ILE A 510 -6.81 -20.43 -5.98
C ILE A 510 -6.73 -20.01 -4.51
N VAL A 511 -5.67 -19.28 -4.16
CA VAL A 511 -5.49 -18.75 -2.80
C VAL A 511 -6.60 -17.74 -2.51
N LEU A 512 -6.84 -16.80 -3.42
CA LEU A 512 -7.89 -15.80 -3.31
C LEU A 512 -9.28 -16.42 -3.19
N ASP A 513 -9.60 -17.45 -3.97
CA ASP A 513 -10.89 -18.14 -3.88
C ASP A 513 -11.12 -18.74 -2.48
N HIS A 514 -10.14 -19.47 -1.95
CA HIS A 514 -10.24 -20.01 -0.58
C HIS A 514 -10.33 -18.91 0.48
N MET A 515 -9.61 -17.80 0.30
CA MET A 515 -9.71 -16.64 1.18
C MET A 515 -11.13 -16.06 1.15
N MET A 516 -11.76 -15.97 -0.02
CA MET A 516 -13.11 -15.43 -0.19
C MET A 516 -14.18 -16.32 0.42
N GLU A 517 -14.03 -17.65 0.38
CA GLU A 517 -14.93 -18.57 1.08
C GLU A 517 -14.91 -18.33 2.60
N LYS A 518 -13.72 -18.21 3.18
CA LYS A 518 -13.56 -17.93 4.62
C LYS A 518 -14.01 -16.52 5.00
N ALA A 519 -13.70 -15.53 4.16
CA ALA A 519 -14.16 -14.17 4.35
C ALA A 519 -15.69 -14.10 4.35
N ALA A 520 -16.36 -14.78 3.41
CA ALA A 520 -17.81 -14.85 3.36
C ALA A 520 -18.42 -15.46 4.64
N ALA A 521 -17.77 -16.49 5.21
CA ALA A 521 -18.20 -17.12 6.46
C ALA A 521 -18.10 -16.19 7.70
N ASP A 522 -17.22 -15.18 7.66
CA ASP A 522 -17.06 -14.18 8.73
C ASP A 522 -17.46 -12.76 8.25
N ASN A 523 -18.46 -12.67 7.37
CA ASN A 523 -19.06 -11.41 6.92
C ASN A 523 -18.05 -10.38 6.35
N TYR A 524 -17.04 -10.89 5.64
CA TYR A 524 -16.00 -10.12 4.96
C TYR A 524 -15.27 -9.14 5.89
N ARG A 525 -14.88 -9.59 7.07
CA ARG A 525 -14.15 -8.75 8.03
C ARG A 525 -12.68 -8.55 7.67
N MET A 526 -12.17 -7.34 7.90
CA MET A 526 -10.80 -6.96 7.51
C MET A 526 -9.71 -7.80 8.18
N GLN A 527 -9.82 -8.14 9.47
CA GLN A 527 -8.79 -8.96 10.11
C GLN A 527 -8.81 -10.40 9.61
N THR A 528 -9.95 -10.91 9.16
CA THR A 528 -10.04 -12.23 8.51
C THR A 528 -9.30 -12.21 7.18
N LEU A 529 -9.48 -11.19 6.35
CA LEU A 529 -8.70 -11.04 5.11
C LEU A 529 -7.20 -10.96 5.38
N ILE A 530 -6.76 -10.10 6.30
CA ILE A 530 -5.33 -9.95 6.65
C ILE A 530 -4.76 -11.26 7.19
N THR A 531 -5.51 -11.94 8.08
CA THR A 531 -5.08 -13.21 8.67
C THR A 531 -4.93 -14.31 7.62
N GLU A 532 -5.87 -14.41 6.70
CA GLU A 532 -5.83 -15.38 5.62
C GLU A 532 -4.69 -15.10 4.64
N ILE A 533 -4.36 -13.83 4.38
CA ILE A 533 -3.15 -13.46 3.62
C ILE A 533 -1.90 -13.96 4.33
N VAL A 534 -1.70 -13.64 5.61
CA VAL A 534 -0.43 -13.97 6.28
C VAL A 534 -0.25 -15.48 6.53
N THR A 535 -1.34 -16.24 6.60
CA THR A 535 -1.30 -17.70 6.74
C THR A 535 -1.34 -18.42 5.39
N SER A 536 -1.42 -17.67 4.28
CA SER A 536 -1.50 -18.23 2.95
C SER A 536 -0.18 -18.90 2.55
N TYR A 537 -0.29 -19.83 1.59
CA TYR A 537 0.87 -20.49 1.01
C TYR A 537 1.90 -19.53 0.38
N PRO A 538 1.53 -18.55 -0.47
CA PRO A 538 2.50 -17.61 -1.04
C PRO A 538 3.13 -16.68 0.00
N PHE A 539 2.46 -16.44 1.12
CA PHE A 539 3.04 -15.65 2.21
C PHE A 539 4.09 -16.43 3.01
N THR A 540 3.88 -17.73 3.19
CA THR A 540 4.70 -18.61 4.04
C THR A 540 5.76 -19.41 3.29
N HIS A 541 5.68 -19.47 1.97
CA HIS A 541 6.59 -20.23 1.11
C HIS A 541 7.14 -19.36 0.00
N ARG A 542 8.16 -19.87 -0.68
CA ARG A 542 8.76 -19.23 -1.84
C ARG A 542 9.25 -20.25 -2.86
N ARG A 543 9.16 -19.91 -4.14
CA ARG A 543 9.82 -20.63 -5.22
C ARG A 543 11.24 -20.10 -5.38
N LEU A 544 12.22 -21.01 -5.36
CA LEU A 544 13.61 -20.68 -5.69
C LEU A 544 13.69 -20.38 -7.18
N GLN A 545 14.40 -19.33 -7.54
CA GLN A 545 14.61 -19.00 -8.95
C GLN A 545 15.60 -20.01 -9.53
N ASP A 546 15.23 -20.72 -10.60
CA ASP A 546 16.19 -21.60 -11.28
C ASP A 546 17.40 -20.75 -11.71
N HIS A 547 18.61 -21.15 -11.31
CA HIS A 547 19.87 -20.55 -11.78
C HIS A 547 20.13 -20.77 -13.30
N LEU A 548 19.13 -21.23 -14.06
CA LEU A 548 19.24 -21.68 -15.44
C LEU A 548 18.43 -20.77 -16.40
N ALA A 549 18.85 -19.51 -16.53
CA ALA A 549 18.38 -18.66 -17.64
C ALA A 549 19.33 -17.50 -18.02
N SER A 550 20.61 -17.51 -17.64
CA SER A 550 21.55 -16.41 -18.00
C SER A 550 22.62 -16.74 -19.05
N THR A 551 22.58 -17.92 -19.69
CA THR A 551 23.64 -18.33 -20.63
C THR A 551 23.27 -18.43 -22.11
N ASP A 552 22.05 -18.05 -22.55
CA ASP A 552 21.64 -18.29 -23.96
C ASP A 552 21.35 -17.06 -24.84
N HIS A 553 21.77 -15.85 -24.44
CA HIS A 553 21.72 -14.67 -25.33
C HIS A 553 23.08 -14.02 -25.57
N ALA A 554 24.07 -14.86 -25.88
CA ALA A 554 25.30 -14.43 -26.55
C ALA A 554 25.68 -15.42 -27.66
N LYS A 555 24.92 -15.40 -28.77
CA LYS A 555 25.40 -15.75 -30.10
C LYS A 555 24.78 -14.83 -31.14
#